data_AF-A0A9Q0X0R6-F1
#
_entry.id   AF-A0A9Q0X0R6-F1
#
_cell.length_a   1.000
_cell.length_b   1.000
_cell.length_c   1.000
_cell.angle_alpha   90.00
_cell.angle_beta   90.00
_cell.angle_gamma   90.00
#
_symmetry.space_group_name_H-M   'P 1'
#
loop_
_entity.id
_entity.type
_entity.pdbx_description
1 polymer ?
#
loop_
_entity_poly.entity_id
_entity_poly.type
_entity_poly.pdbx_seq_one_letter_code
_entity_poly.pdbx_strand_id
1 'polypeptide(L)'
;MAGVSLKCGDCGALLKSVQEAQDHADLTSHSNFSESTEAVLNLVCTTCCKPCRSKTETDLHTKRTGHTEFVDKTAEVTKPISLEVPKVAAMDIDEPAAADVSTTSQPEEMVAPEVDKKVLEELEAMGFPTARATRALHYSGNASLEAAVNWVVEHENDPDIDEMPMVPVNSKVEAPKPSLTPEEMKQKAQELRERARKKKEEEEKKTEREKEKERIRIGKELLEAKRIEEENERKRLMALRKAEKEEERRAREKIRQKLEEDKAERRRKLGLAPEDPATVKPFCTRGGGEK
;
A
#
# COMPACT_ATOMS: atom_id res chain seq x y z
N MET A 1 34.78 -7.24 13.57
CA MET A 1 34.08 -7.77 12.39
C MET A 1 33.24 -6.63 11.84
N ALA A 2 33.25 -6.38 10.54
CA ALA A 2 32.41 -5.31 9.95
C ALA A 2 30.93 -5.74 10.05
N GLY A 3 30.05 -4.80 10.42
CA GLY A 3 28.61 -5.01 10.41
C GLY A 3 28.12 -5.29 8.98
N VAL A 4 27.27 -6.31 8.84
CA VAL A 4 26.70 -6.74 7.54
C VAL A 4 25.27 -6.21 7.39
N SER A 5 24.61 -5.85 8.49
CA SER A 5 23.29 -5.23 8.51
C SER A 5 23.14 -4.27 9.70
N LEU A 6 22.10 -3.44 9.66
CA LEU A 6 21.65 -2.62 10.79
C LEU A 6 20.39 -3.26 11.40
N LYS A 7 20.39 -3.46 12.71
CA LYS A 7 19.27 -3.99 13.47
C LYS A 7 18.58 -2.87 14.25
N CYS A 8 17.29 -2.71 14.07
CA CYS A 8 16.46 -1.86 14.92
C CYS A 8 16.30 -2.53 16.30
N GLY A 9 16.64 -1.83 17.38
CA GLY A 9 16.51 -2.31 18.76
C GLY A 9 15.06 -2.36 19.24
N ASP A 10 14.17 -1.54 18.66
CA ASP A 10 12.77 -1.44 19.08
C ASP A 10 11.90 -2.56 18.50
N CYS A 11 12.11 -2.93 17.22
CA CYS A 11 11.32 -3.96 16.55
C CYS A 11 12.12 -5.17 16.05
N GLY A 12 13.45 -5.16 16.18
CA GLY A 12 14.31 -6.26 15.75
C GLY A 12 14.47 -6.40 14.24
N ALA A 13 13.97 -5.45 13.43
CA ALA A 13 14.10 -5.49 11.97
C ALA A 13 15.56 -5.40 11.53
N LEU A 14 15.97 -6.23 10.57
CA LEU A 14 17.30 -6.22 9.95
C LEU A 14 17.25 -5.48 8.61
N LEU A 15 18.12 -4.48 8.46
CA LEU A 15 18.12 -3.51 7.38
C LEU A 15 19.47 -3.60 6.65
N LYS A 16 19.44 -3.55 5.32
CA LYS A 16 20.62 -3.84 4.48
C LYS A 16 21.54 -2.64 4.27
N SER A 17 21.06 -1.42 4.55
CA SER A 17 21.80 -0.18 4.33
C SER A 17 21.38 0.92 5.29
N VAL A 18 22.20 1.96 5.40
CA VAL A 18 21.90 3.17 6.18
C VAL A 18 20.63 3.86 5.67
N GLN A 19 20.44 3.93 4.35
CA GLN A 19 19.22 4.51 3.77
C GLN A 19 17.96 3.76 4.21
N GLU A 20 18.01 2.42 4.22
CA GLU A 20 16.85 1.63 4.65
C GLU A 20 16.56 1.81 6.16
N ALA A 21 17.60 2.06 6.96
CA ALA A 21 17.43 2.43 8.36
C ALA A 21 16.81 3.81 8.53
N GLN A 22 17.19 4.78 7.70
CA GLN A 22 16.58 6.11 7.70
C GLN A 22 15.10 6.04 7.30
N ASP A 23 14.78 5.34 6.21
CA ASP A 23 13.39 5.16 5.78
C ASP A 23 12.57 4.42 6.86
N HIS A 24 13.16 3.39 7.49
CA HIS A 24 12.54 2.70 8.61
C HIS A 24 12.29 3.64 9.80
N ALA A 25 13.24 4.52 10.12
CA ALA A 25 13.10 5.53 11.17
C ALA A 25 11.96 6.50 10.85
N ASP A 26 11.85 6.95 9.61
CA ASP A 26 10.83 7.90 9.19
C ASP A 26 9.42 7.28 9.19
N LEU A 27 9.30 6.01 8.77
CA LEU A 27 8.01 5.30 8.75
C LEU A 27 7.55 4.83 10.13
N THR A 28 8.47 4.36 10.97
CA THR A 28 8.14 3.70 12.25
C THR A 28 8.44 4.56 13.47
N SER A 29 9.09 5.71 13.29
CA SER A 29 9.59 6.56 14.39
C SER A 29 10.56 5.83 15.34
N HIS A 30 11.22 4.77 14.86
CA HIS A 30 12.25 4.06 15.63
C HIS A 30 13.61 4.72 15.40
N SER A 31 14.38 4.93 16.47
CA SER A 31 15.67 5.64 16.42
C SER A 31 16.84 4.80 16.94
N ASN A 32 16.56 3.64 17.53
CA ASN A 32 17.58 2.78 18.11
C ASN A 32 18.10 1.78 17.06
N PHE A 33 19.18 2.10 16.37
CA PHE A 33 19.83 1.20 15.41
C PHE A 33 21.19 0.74 15.93
N SER A 34 21.46 -0.56 15.77
CA SER A 34 22.70 -1.21 16.17
C SER A 34 23.27 -2.01 15.01
N GLU A 35 24.60 -2.03 14.87
CA GLU A 35 25.24 -2.86 13.85
C GLU A 35 25.10 -4.34 14.21
N SER A 36 24.71 -5.16 13.23
CA SER A 36 24.59 -6.61 13.36
C SER A 36 25.48 -7.32 12.34
N THR A 37 26.05 -8.45 12.76
CA THR A 37 26.78 -9.38 11.88
C THR A 37 25.84 -10.33 11.13
N GLU A 38 24.53 -10.27 11.39
CA GLU A 38 23.53 -11.10 10.73
C GLU A 38 23.24 -10.56 9.32
N ALA A 39 23.35 -11.39 8.29
CA ALA A 39 22.99 -10.99 6.94
C ALA A 39 21.46 -10.91 6.78
N VAL A 40 20.97 -9.90 6.07
CA VAL A 40 19.55 -9.82 5.71
C VAL A 40 19.25 -10.87 4.64
N LEU A 41 18.37 -11.82 4.94
CA LEU A 41 17.98 -12.86 4.00
C LEU A 41 17.40 -12.24 2.72
N ASN A 42 17.79 -12.77 1.55
CA ASN A 42 17.24 -12.39 0.26
C ASN A 42 16.87 -13.64 -0.56
N LEU A 43 15.67 -14.16 -0.29
CA LEU A 43 15.11 -15.32 -0.99
C LEU A 43 14.33 -14.83 -2.20
N VAL A 44 14.81 -15.12 -3.41
CA VAL A 44 14.17 -14.66 -4.65
C VAL A 44 13.37 -15.79 -5.27
N CYS A 45 12.08 -15.55 -5.52
CA CYS A 45 11.23 -16.52 -6.22
C CYS A 45 11.71 -16.74 -7.65
N THR A 46 11.86 -17.99 -8.09
CA THR A 46 12.34 -18.33 -9.45
C THR A 46 11.32 -17.98 -10.53
N THR A 47 10.02 -18.05 -10.21
CA THR A 47 8.94 -17.86 -11.18
C THR A 47 8.63 -16.39 -11.46
N CYS A 48 8.76 -15.52 -10.46
CA CYS A 48 8.39 -14.11 -10.59
C CYS A 48 9.43 -13.11 -10.09
N CYS A 49 10.62 -13.58 -9.72
CA CYS A 49 11.77 -12.78 -9.32
C CYS A 49 11.54 -11.83 -8.13
N LYS A 50 10.44 -11.98 -7.39
CA LYS A 50 10.16 -11.14 -6.22
C LYS A 50 11.09 -11.55 -5.06
N PRO A 51 11.83 -10.61 -4.47
CA PRO A 51 12.63 -10.87 -3.29
C PRO A 51 11.74 -10.95 -2.04
N CYS A 52 12.03 -11.93 -1.18
CA CYS A 52 11.40 -12.16 0.11
C CYS A 52 12.50 -12.17 1.17
N ARG A 53 12.34 -11.34 2.20
CA ARG A 53 13.35 -11.05 3.22
C ARG A 53 13.17 -11.88 4.50
N SER A 54 12.08 -12.64 4.59
CA SER A 54 11.75 -13.47 5.73
C SER A 54 10.98 -14.72 5.34
N LYS A 55 10.97 -15.72 6.23
CA LYS A 55 10.19 -16.96 6.05
C LYS A 55 8.68 -16.67 5.96
N THR A 56 8.20 -15.68 6.71
CA THR A 56 6.80 -15.23 6.66
C THR A 56 6.47 -14.62 5.30
N GLU A 57 7.39 -13.86 4.70
CA GLU A 57 7.21 -13.33 3.35
C GLU A 57 7.19 -14.42 2.28
N THR A 58 8.06 -15.43 2.37
CA THR A 58 8.01 -16.57 1.44
C THR A 58 6.72 -17.38 1.58
N ASP A 59 6.22 -17.55 2.80
CA ASP A 59 4.95 -18.24 3.06
C ASP A 59 3.75 -17.46 2.50
N LEU A 60 3.70 -16.14 2.73
CA LEU A 60 2.66 -15.26 2.18
C LEU A 60 2.75 -15.19 0.66
N HIS A 61 3.96 -15.16 0.12
CA HIS A 61 4.21 -15.20 -1.32
C HIS A 61 3.64 -16.49 -1.92
N THR A 62 3.98 -17.63 -1.32
CA THR A 62 3.50 -18.95 -1.74
C THR A 62 1.97 -19.01 -1.68
N LYS A 63 1.35 -18.54 -0.58
CA LYS A 63 -0.11 -18.54 -0.43
C LYS A 63 -0.84 -17.62 -1.42
N ARG A 64 -0.26 -16.47 -1.76
CA ARG A 64 -0.91 -15.49 -2.64
C ARG A 64 -0.69 -15.77 -4.12
N THR A 65 0.47 -16.30 -4.48
CA THR A 65 0.89 -16.47 -5.89
C THR A 65 0.99 -17.92 -6.33
N GLY A 66 1.08 -18.87 -5.39
CA GLY A 66 1.28 -20.29 -5.69
C GLY A 66 2.73 -20.67 -6.01
N HIS A 67 3.68 -19.73 -6.03
CA HIS A 67 5.07 -20.04 -6.30
C HIS A 67 5.76 -20.59 -5.05
N THR A 68 6.40 -21.75 -5.18
CA THR A 68 7.04 -22.47 -4.07
C THR A 68 8.56 -22.53 -4.16
N GLU A 69 9.13 -22.13 -5.30
CA GLU A 69 10.57 -22.22 -5.56
C GLU A 69 11.26 -20.87 -5.31
N PHE A 70 12.26 -20.89 -4.43
CA PHE A 70 13.04 -19.72 -4.03
C PHE A 70 14.53 -20.05 -4.07
N VAL A 71 15.33 -19.12 -4.58
CA VAL A 71 16.79 -19.17 -4.58
C VAL A 71 17.32 -18.21 -3.53
N ASP A 72 18.22 -18.71 -2.68
CA ASP A 72 18.90 -17.89 -1.68
C ASP A 72 20.02 -17.08 -2.34
N LYS A 73 19.82 -15.77 -2.45
CA LYS A 73 20.79 -14.80 -2.97
C LYS A 73 21.36 -13.91 -1.87
N THR A 74 21.29 -14.35 -0.62
CA THR A 74 21.75 -13.58 0.55
C THR A 74 23.22 -13.18 0.39
N ALA A 75 24.08 -14.05 -0.13
CA ALA A 75 25.51 -13.80 -0.31
C ALA A 75 25.86 -12.74 -1.40
N GLU A 76 24.96 -12.47 -2.36
CA GLU A 76 25.19 -11.45 -3.39
C GLU A 76 24.94 -10.03 -2.86
N VAL A 77 24.14 -9.90 -1.80
CA VAL A 77 23.75 -8.62 -1.19
C VAL A 77 24.64 -8.27 0.02
N THR A 78 25.39 -9.23 0.56
CA THR A 78 26.36 -9.01 1.63
C THR A 78 27.61 -8.30 1.12
N LYS A 79 27.51 -7.01 0.84
CA LYS A 79 28.66 -6.11 0.81
C LYS A 79 28.74 -5.40 2.16
N PRO A 80 29.94 -5.24 2.76
CA PRO A 80 30.08 -4.53 4.02
C PRO A 80 29.55 -3.11 3.87
N ILE A 81 28.74 -2.67 4.83
CA ILE A 81 28.15 -1.32 4.84
C ILE A 81 29.31 -0.33 5.03
N SER A 82 29.66 0.43 3.99
CA SER A 82 30.60 1.53 4.08
C SER A 82 29.86 2.77 4.57
N LEU A 83 30.26 3.32 5.71
CA LEU A 83 29.65 4.49 6.37
C LEU A 83 30.09 5.84 5.77
N GLU A 84 30.81 5.84 4.65
CA GLU A 84 31.27 7.08 4.02
C GLU A 84 30.27 7.56 2.97
N VAL A 85 29.57 8.64 3.30
CA VAL A 85 28.88 9.50 2.35
C VAL A 85 29.93 10.05 1.37
N PRO A 86 29.84 9.82 0.05
CA PRO A 86 30.75 10.47 -0.89
C PRO A 86 30.50 11.98 -0.86
N LYS A 87 31.39 12.70 -0.18
CA LYS A 87 31.51 14.15 -0.26
C LYS A 87 32.16 14.48 -1.59
N VAL A 88 31.40 15.13 -2.47
CA VAL A 88 31.91 15.84 -3.65
C VAL A 88 33.10 16.72 -3.27
N ALA A 89 34.26 16.44 -3.86
CA ALA A 89 35.38 17.37 -3.95
C ALA A 89 36.24 17.01 -5.19
N ALA A 90 36.50 18.04 -6.00
CA ALA A 90 37.29 18.03 -7.21
C ALA A 90 38.74 17.53 -7.01
N MET A 91 39.35 16.98 -8.06
CA MET A 91 40.78 17.17 -8.36
C MET A 91 41.14 16.74 -9.79
N ASP A 92 41.77 17.69 -10.47
CA ASP A 92 42.43 17.68 -11.78
C ASP A 92 43.76 16.85 -11.83
N ILE A 93 44.06 16.32 -13.03
CA ILE A 93 45.39 16.19 -13.70
C ILE A 93 46.40 15.15 -13.08
N ASP A 94 47.10 14.22 -13.76
CA ASP A 94 47.67 14.09 -15.13
C ASP A 94 47.97 12.59 -15.48
N GLU A 95 48.26 12.34 -16.77
CA GLU A 95 48.60 11.12 -17.55
C GLU A 95 49.94 10.41 -17.13
N PRO A 96 50.48 9.31 -17.77
CA PRO A 96 50.40 8.95 -19.20
C PRO A 96 50.26 7.47 -19.65
N ALA A 97 49.93 7.36 -20.94
CA ALA A 97 50.44 6.41 -21.96
C ALA A 97 49.55 5.25 -22.48
N ALA A 98 48.99 5.52 -23.67
CA ALA A 98 49.09 4.78 -24.94
C ALA A 98 48.23 3.51 -25.19
N ALA A 99 47.23 3.64 -26.08
CA ALA A 99 47.22 3.02 -27.41
C ALA A 99 46.06 3.55 -28.29
N ASP A 100 46.40 3.79 -29.55
CA ASP A 100 45.73 4.46 -30.67
C ASP A 100 44.54 3.68 -31.29
N VAL A 101 43.47 4.40 -31.67
CA VAL A 101 42.84 4.27 -33.00
C VAL A 101 41.93 5.47 -33.27
N SER A 102 42.34 6.27 -34.24
CA SER A 102 41.61 7.40 -34.81
C SER A 102 40.60 6.94 -35.86
N THR A 103 39.35 7.40 -35.80
CA THR A 103 38.47 7.52 -36.98
C THR A 103 37.51 8.70 -36.79
N THR A 104 37.68 9.65 -37.69
CA THR A 104 37.02 10.94 -37.87
C THR A 104 35.51 10.81 -38.09
N SER A 105 34.70 11.52 -37.30
CA SER A 105 33.34 11.94 -37.64
C SER A 105 33.03 13.28 -36.95
N GLN A 106 32.45 14.19 -37.72
CA GLN A 106 32.23 15.63 -37.53
C GLN A 106 31.67 16.07 -36.16
N PRO A 107 31.92 17.33 -35.74
CA PRO A 107 31.20 17.92 -34.61
C PRO A 107 29.75 18.18 -35.04
N GLU A 108 28.80 17.44 -34.45
CA GLU A 108 27.38 17.79 -34.51
C GLU A 108 27.17 19.09 -33.72
N GLU A 109 26.79 20.14 -34.45
CA GLU A 109 26.46 21.45 -33.91
C GLU A 109 25.10 21.36 -33.18
N MET A 110 25.15 21.32 -31.84
CA MET A 110 23.98 21.36 -30.98
C MET A 110 23.47 22.80 -30.88
N VAL A 111 22.35 23.10 -31.52
CA VAL A 111 21.76 24.46 -31.56
C VAL A 111 20.47 24.48 -30.73
N ALA A 112 20.31 25.55 -29.94
CA ALA A 112 19.13 25.81 -29.13
C ALA A 112 17.84 25.84 -29.99
N PRO A 113 16.68 25.41 -29.45
CA PRO A 113 15.41 25.49 -30.17
C PRO A 113 15.13 26.93 -30.63
N GLU A 114 14.57 27.08 -31.83
CA GLU A 114 14.21 28.40 -32.36
C GLU A 114 12.96 28.92 -31.63
N VAL A 115 13.20 29.71 -30.58
CA VAL A 115 12.17 30.38 -29.76
C VAL A 115 12.07 31.87 -30.13
N ASP A 116 10.89 32.46 -29.91
CA ASP A 116 10.64 33.87 -30.22
C ASP A 116 11.51 34.79 -29.35
N LYS A 117 12.55 35.37 -29.98
CA LYS A 117 13.58 36.19 -29.29
C LYS A 117 13.02 37.34 -28.46
N LYS A 118 11.91 37.95 -28.90
CA LYS A 118 11.26 39.04 -28.16
C LYS A 118 10.65 38.57 -26.83
N VAL A 119 9.99 37.41 -26.83
CA VAL A 119 9.37 36.85 -25.63
C VAL A 119 10.44 36.27 -24.70
N LEU A 120 11.52 35.72 -25.29
CA LEU A 120 12.68 35.28 -24.54
C LEU A 120 13.35 36.44 -23.78
N GLU A 121 13.60 37.58 -24.46
CA GLU A 121 14.16 38.79 -23.84
C GLU A 121 13.25 39.33 -22.71
N GLU A 122 11.93 39.29 -22.86
CA GLU A 122 10.97 39.69 -21.83
C GLU A 122 11.00 38.75 -20.61
N LEU A 123 11.12 37.44 -20.82
CA LEU A 123 11.26 36.46 -19.72
C LEU A 123 12.61 36.58 -18.99
N GLU A 124 13.68 36.88 -19.74
CA GLU A 124 14.99 37.20 -19.16
C GLU A 124 14.94 38.50 -18.35
N ALA A 125 14.23 39.53 -18.83
CA ALA A 125 14.00 40.77 -18.09
C ALA A 125 13.18 40.57 -16.80
N MET A 126 12.33 39.54 -16.74
CA MET A 126 11.62 39.11 -15.53
C MET A 126 12.49 38.28 -14.57
N GLY A 127 13.71 37.91 -14.97
CA GLY A 127 14.67 37.19 -14.14
C GLY A 127 14.62 35.66 -14.27
N PHE A 128 13.95 35.12 -15.29
CA PHE A 128 14.01 33.69 -15.58
C PHE A 128 15.32 33.34 -16.32
N PRO A 129 16.03 32.26 -15.94
CA PRO A 129 17.21 31.80 -16.67
C PRO A 129 16.89 31.47 -18.13
N THR A 130 17.78 31.79 -19.06
CA THR A 130 17.59 31.55 -20.51
C THR A 130 17.24 30.10 -20.82
N ALA A 131 17.83 29.13 -20.10
CA ALA A 131 17.52 27.70 -20.27
C ALA A 131 16.05 27.39 -19.93
N ARG A 132 15.58 27.89 -18.79
CA ARG A 132 14.19 27.75 -18.32
C ARG A 132 13.20 28.45 -19.25
N ALA A 133 13.51 29.68 -19.67
CA ALA A 133 12.67 30.46 -20.58
C ALA A 133 12.57 29.79 -21.97
N THR A 134 13.69 29.29 -22.50
CA THR A 134 13.72 28.54 -23.77
C THR A 134 12.92 27.25 -23.67
N ARG A 135 13.05 26.52 -22.56
CA ARG A 135 12.29 25.28 -22.31
C ARG A 135 10.79 25.58 -22.22
N ALA A 136 10.42 26.60 -21.46
CA ALA A 136 9.03 27.03 -21.33
C ALA A 136 8.42 27.47 -22.65
N LEU A 137 9.14 28.23 -23.47
CA LEU A 137 8.69 28.64 -24.80
C LEU A 137 8.55 27.44 -25.75
N HIS A 138 9.48 26.50 -25.69
CA HIS A 138 9.42 25.28 -26.48
C HIS A 138 8.21 24.40 -26.13
N TYR A 139 7.96 24.15 -24.83
CA TYR A 139 6.84 23.31 -24.40
C TYR A 139 5.48 24.02 -24.41
N SER A 140 5.45 25.35 -24.27
CA SER A 140 4.24 26.15 -24.50
C SER A 140 3.93 26.36 -25.99
N GLY A 141 4.84 25.96 -26.89
CA GLY A 141 4.67 26.05 -28.34
C GLY A 141 4.73 27.48 -28.88
N ASN A 142 5.52 28.36 -28.27
CA ASN A 142 5.64 29.79 -28.61
C ASN A 142 4.27 30.53 -28.65
N ALA A 143 3.32 30.15 -27.79
CA ALA A 143 1.95 30.68 -27.86
C ALA A 143 1.79 32.13 -27.36
N SER A 144 2.41 32.47 -26.23
CA SER A 144 2.44 33.82 -25.63
C SER A 144 3.38 33.87 -24.42
N LEU A 145 3.74 35.07 -23.95
CA LEU A 145 4.52 35.27 -22.71
C LEU A 145 3.82 34.63 -21.49
N GLU A 146 2.51 34.85 -21.34
CA GLU A 146 1.74 34.32 -20.22
C GLU A 146 1.69 32.79 -20.22
N ALA A 147 1.63 32.15 -21.39
CA ALA A 147 1.64 30.69 -21.51
C ALA A 147 3.00 30.11 -21.09
N ALA A 148 4.11 30.78 -21.44
CA ALA A 148 5.44 30.39 -21.00
C ALA A 148 5.60 30.57 -19.49
N VAL A 149 5.14 31.69 -18.92
CA VAL A 149 5.16 31.91 -17.45
C VAL A 149 4.33 30.85 -16.73
N ASN A 150 3.13 30.51 -17.21
CA ASN A 150 2.30 29.46 -16.61
C ASN A 150 3.01 28.10 -16.63
N TRP A 151 3.69 27.75 -17.73
CA TRP A 151 4.47 26.53 -17.81
C TRP A 151 5.63 26.51 -16.80
N VAL A 152 6.34 27.63 -16.65
CA VAL A 152 7.43 27.76 -15.65
C VAL A 152 6.90 27.53 -14.24
N VAL A 153 5.77 28.12 -13.88
CA VAL A 153 5.16 27.96 -12.55
C VAL A 153 4.73 26.51 -12.30
N GLU A 154 4.15 25.85 -13.29
CA GLU A 154 3.71 24.45 -13.16
C GLU A 154 4.88 23.46 -12.97
N HIS A 155 6.08 23.81 -13.42
CA HIS A 155 7.26 22.93 -13.42
C HIS A 155 8.41 23.47 -12.54
N GLU A 156 8.18 24.50 -11.71
CA GLU A 156 9.25 25.22 -11.00
C GLU A 156 10.04 24.38 -9.98
N ASN A 157 9.46 23.25 -9.54
CA ASN A 157 10.05 22.35 -8.56
C ASN A 157 10.77 21.14 -9.21
N ASP A 158 10.80 21.07 -10.54
CA ASP A 158 11.47 20.00 -11.25
C ASP A 158 12.99 20.21 -11.19
N PRO A 159 13.78 19.22 -10.73
CA PRO A 159 15.23 19.37 -10.54
C PRO A 159 16.00 19.60 -11.84
N ASP A 160 15.36 19.33 -12.99
CA ASP A 160 15.91 19.51 -14.33
C ASP A 160 15.39 20.76 -15.05
N ILE A 161 14.59 21.63 -14.41
CA ILE A 161 13.97 22.79 -15.08
C ILE A 161 14.99 23.75 -15.72
N ASP A 162 16.17 23.88 -15.12
CA ASP A 162 17.26 24.74 -15.60
C ASP A 162 18.21 24.01 -16.57
N GLU A 163 17.97 22.74 -16.87
CA GLU A 163 18.72 22.02 -17.89
C GLU A 163 18.24 22.43 -19.29
N MET A 164 19.19 22.91 -20.10
CA MET A 164 18.93 23.34 -21.47
C MET A 164 18.51 22.12 -22.32
N PRO A 165 17.29 22.10 -22.87
CA PRO A 165 16.80 20.96 -23.64
C PRO A 165 17.59 20.85 -24.96
N MET A 166 18.33 19.76 -25.13
CA MET A 166 19.01 19.43 -26.38
C MET A 166 18.06 18.65 -27.28
N VAL A 167 17.69 19.22 -28.43
CA VAL A 167 16.86 18.55 -29.43
C VAL A 167 17.67 18.30 -30.71
N PRO A 168 17.68 17.07 -31.26
CA PRO A 168 18.36 16.78 -32.52
C PRO A 168 17.74 17.55 -33.70
N VAL A 169 18.58 18.25 -34.46
CA VAL A 169 18.22 18.95 -35.69
C VAL A 169 17.95 17.92 -36.80
N ASN A 170 16.74 17.37 -36.84
CA ASN A 170 16.15 16.85 -38.07
C ASN A 170 14.64 16.64 -37.93
N SER A 171 13.90 17.73 -38.00
CA SER A 171 12.61 17.74 -38.65
C SER A 171 12.64 18.86 -39.68
N LYS A 172 12.86 18.48 -40.94
CA LYS A 172 12.63 19.33 -42.08
C LYS A 172 11.31 20.06 -41.86
N VAL A 173 11.38 21.39 -41.76
CA VAL A 173 10.28 22.27 -42.13
C VAL A 173 10.07 22.04 -43.63
N GLU A 174 9.38 20.95 -43.96
CA GLU A 174 8.66 20.86 -45.21
C GLU A 174 7.58 21.93 -45.13
N ALA A 175 7.63 22.86 -46.09
CA ALA A 175 6.55 23.78 -46.37
C ALA A 175 5.17 23.09 -46.23
N PRO A 176 4.13 23.80 -45.76
CA PRO A 176 2.78 23.25 -45.66
C PRO A 176 2.34 22.68 -47.01
N LYS A 177 2.41 21.36 -47.17
CA LYS A 177 1.71 20.63 -48.22
C LYS A 177 0.21 20.91 -48.03
N PRO A 178 -0.57 21.01 -49.13
CA PRO A 178 -1.80 21.78 -49.18
C PRO A 178 -2.73 21.40 -48.04
N SER A 179 -3.08 22.44 -47.28
CA SER A 179 -4.18 22.48 -46.33
C SER A 179 -5.29 21.51 -46.73
N LEU A 180 -5.63 20.58 -45.84
CA LEU A 180 -7.02 20.13 -45.74
C LEU A 180 -7.91 21.34 -45.96
N THR A 181 -8.93 21.20 -46.80
CA THR A 181 -9.79 22.34 -47.10
C THR A 181 -10.27 22.96 -45.77
N PRO A 182 -10.40 24.29 -45.66
CA PRO A 182 -10.82 24.93 -44.42
C PRO A 182 -12.17 24.40 -43.91
N GLU A 183 -12.94 23.71 -44.75
CA GLU A 183 -14.14 22.97 -44.37
C GLU A 183 -13.84 21.62 -43.69
N GLU A 184 -12.92 20.79 -44.19
CA GLU A 184 -12.57 19.51 -43.58
C GLU A 184 -11.91 19.68 -42.20
N MET A 185 -11.11 20.73 -42.00
CA MET A 185 -10.54 21.05 -40.69
C MET A 185 -11.61 21.47 -39.69
N LYS A 186 -12.63 22.23 -40.12
CA LYS A 186 -13.77 22.62 -39.28
C LYS A 186 -14.64 21.41 -38.92
N GLN A 187 -14.89 20.51 -39.88
CA GLN A 187 -15.65 19.27 -39.64
C GLN A 187 -14.94 18.37 -38.63
N LYS A 188 -13.62 18.16 -38.77
CA LYS A 188 -12.84 17.34 -37.84
C LYS A 188 -12.74 17.98 -36.44
N ALA A 189 -12.66 19.31 -36.36
CA ALA A 189 -12.71 20.03 -35.09
C ALA A 189 -14.10 19.95 -34.41
N GLN A 190 -15.19 20.00 -35.20
CA GLN A 190 -16.55 19.78 -34.69
C GLN A 190 -16.76 18.34 -34.21
N GLU A 191 -16.29 17.33 -34.96
CA GLU A 191 -16.38 15.92 -34.57
C GLU A 191 -15.61 15.64 -33.27
N LEU A 192 -14.41 16.21 -33.10
CA LEU A 192 -13.63 16.09 -31.86
C LEU A 192 -14.36 16.72 -30.66
N ARG A 193 -15.02 17.88 -30.85
CA ARG A 193 -15.82 18.54 -29.81
C ARG A 193 -17.06 17.74 -29.44
N GLU A 194 -17.77 17.17 -30.41
CA GLU A 194 -18.93 16.32 -30.17
C GLU A 194 -18.55 15.02 -29.47
N ARG A 195 -17.42 14.41 -29.86
CA ARG A 195 -16.88 13.23 -29.19
C ARG A 195 -16.48 13.52 -27.74
N ALA A 196 -15.90 14.70 -27.47
CA ALA A 196 -15.58 15.14 -26.11
C ALA A 196 -16.86 15.35 -25.28
N ARG A 197 -17.89 15.99 -25.85
CA ARG A 197 -19.20 16.19 -25.18
C ARG A 197 -19.88 14.86 -24.87
N LYS A 198 -19.91 13.94 -25.83
CA LYS A 198 -20.51 12.60 -25.66
C LYS A 198 -19.77 11.77 -24.61
N LYS A 199 -18.44 11.86 -24.56
CA LYS A 199 -17.62 11.20 -23.54
C LYS A 199 -17.93 11.76 -22.14
N LYS A 200 -18.03 13.09 -22.01
CA LYS A 200 -18.39 13.76 -20.75
C LYS A 200 -19.78 13.36 -20.26
N GLU A 201 -20.77 13.30 -21.16
CA GLU A 201 -22.14 12.88 -20.83
C GLU A 201 -22.21 11.40 -20.39
N GLU A 202 -21.45 10.51 -21.06
CA GLU A 202 -21.38 9.10 -20.67
C GLU A 202 -20.69 8.92 -19.31
N GLU A 203 -19.63 9.66 -19.05
CA GLU A 203 -18.92 9.67 -17.77
C GLU A 203 -19.82 10.20 -16.64
N GLU A 204 -20.50 11.32 -16.85
CA GLU A 204 -21.46 11.88 -15.90
C GLU A 204 -22.57 10.87 -15.56
N LYS A 205 -23.15 10.22 -16.58
CA LYS A 205 -24.16 9.15 -16.40
C LYS A 205 -23.62 7.92 -15.66
N LYS A 206 -22.33 7.58 -15.83
CA LYS A 206 -21.68 6.52 -15.05
C LYS A 206 -21.53 6.93 -13.60
N THR A 207 -21.03 8.13 -13.33
CA THR A 207 -20.88 8.63 -11.95
C THR A 207 -22.22 8.76 -11.23
N GLU A 208 -23.29 9.15 -11.92
CA GLU A 208 -24.64 9.21 -11.35
C GLU A 208 -25.15 7.82 -10.96
N ARG A 209 -24.95 6.82 -11.85
CA ARG A 209 -25.29 5.41 -11.54
C ARG A 209 -24.46 4.86 -10.38
N GLU A 210 -23.22 5.28 -10.23
CA GLU A 210 -22.36 4.88 -9.12
C GLU A 210 -22.82 5.48 -7.79
N LYS A 211 -23.13 6.78 -7.76
CA LYS A 211 -23.70 7.47 -6.59
C LYS A 211 -25.04 6.84 -6.17
N GLU A 212 -25.89 6.53 -7.13
CA GLU A 212 -27.17 5.85 -6.89
C GLU A 212 -26.97 4.45 -6.26
N LYS A 213 -26.02 3.67 -6.79
CA LYS A 213 -25.64 2.37 -6.23
C LYS A 213 -25.05 2.50 -4.83
N GLU A 214 -24.25 3.52 -4.58
CA GLU A 214 -23.64 3.77 -3.28
C GLU A 214 -24.68 4.15 -2.23
N ARG A 215 -25.65 5.01 -2.56
CA ARG A 215 -26.80 5.30 -1.69
C ARG A 215 -27.57 4.02 -1.34
N ILE A 216 -27.84 3.16 -2.32
CA ILE A 216 -28.52 1.86 -2.09
C ILE A 216 -27.67 0.95 -1.20
N ARG A 217 -26.35 0.91 -1.43
CA ARG A 217 -25.41 0.09 -0.66
C ARG A 217 -25.38 0.54 0.79
N ILE A 218 -25.20 1.83 1.05
CA ILE A 218 -25.20 2.42 2.39
C ILE A 218 -26.53 2.14 3.10
N GLY A 219 -27.67 2.28 2.40
CA GLY A 219 -28.97 1.95 2.97
C GLY A 219 -29.12 0.47 3.36
N LYS A 220 -28.61 -0.45 2.53
CA LYS A 220 -28.60 -1.89 2.84
C LYS A 220 -27.65 -2.23 3.98
N GLU A 221 -26.47 -1.64 4.01
CA GLU A 221 -25.48 -1.83 5.06
C GLU A 221 -26.00 -1.33 6.41
N LEU A 222 -26.70 -0.19 6.44
CA LEU A 222 -27.33 0.33 7.65
C LEU A 222 -28.41 -0.62 8.19
N LEU A 223 -29.27 -1.15 7.32
CA LEU A 223 -30.30 -2.11 7.70
C LEU A 223 -29.71 -3.44 8.19
N GLU A 224 -28.66 -3.92 7.52
CA GLU A 224 -27.97 -5.15 7.91
C GLU A 224 -27.24 -4.98 9.26
N ALA A 225 -26.56 -3.86 9.48
CA ALA A 225 -25.93 -3.53 10.74
C ALA A 225 -26.95 -3.52 11.89
N LYS A 226 -28.12 -2.90 11.67
CA LYS A 226 -29.21 -2.89 12.65
C LYS A 226 -29.71 -4.31 12.98
N ARG A 227 -29.85 -5.16 11.96
CA ARG A 227 -30.29 -6.56 12.16
C ARG A 227 -29.27 -7.37 12.97
N ILE A 228 -27.98 -7.17 12.71
CA ILE A 228 -26.89 -7.83 13.46
C ILE A 228 -26.87 -7.36 14.92
N GLU A 229 -27.08 -6.06 15.16
CA GLU A 229 -27.17 -5.51 16.51
C GLU A 229 -28.34 -6.12 17.29
N GLU A 230 -29.53 -6.14 16.71
CA GLU A 230 -30.73 -6.76 17.32
C GLU A 230 -30.53 -8.26 17.59
N GLU A 231 -29.89 -9.01 16.69
CA GLU A 231 -29.58 -10.42 16.90
C GLU A 231 -28.58 -10.62 18.04
N ASN A 232 -27.54 -9.77 18.12
CA ASN A 232 -26.55 -9.81 19.19
C ASN A 232 -27.20 -9.49 20.55
N GLU A 233 -28.08 -8.49 20.62
CA GLU A 233 -28.86 -8.17 21.81
C GLU A 233 -29.74 -9.34 22.24
N ARG A 234 -30.49 -9.93 21.30
CA ARG A 234 -31.31 -11.11 21.57
C ARG A 234 -30.47 -12.28 22.08
N LYS A 235 -29.29 -12.49 21.49
CA LYS A 235 -28.36 -13.54 21.90
C LYS A 235 -27.83 -13.29 23.31
N ARG A 236 -27.48 -12.04 23.66
CA ARG A 236 -27.07 -11.64 25.02
C ARG A 236 -28.19 -11.92 26.03
N LEU A 237 -29.43 -11.54 25.71
CA LEU A 237 -30.57 -11.75 26.60
C LEU A 237 -30.87 -13.25 26.81
N MET A 238 -30.81 -14.05 25.74
CA MET A 238 -30.98 -15.50 25.82
C MET A 238 -29.86 -16.17 26.62
N ALA A 239 -28.61 -15.71 26.47
CA ALA A 239 -27.48 -16.21 27.25
C ALA A 239 -27.64 -15.90 28.74
N LEU A 240 -28.06 -14.68 29.09
CA LEU A 240 -28.33 -14.29 30.48
C LEU A 240 -29.43 -15.15 31.11
N ARG A 241 -30.56 -15.35 30.44
CA ARG A 241 -31.64 -16.23 30.93
C ARG A 241 -31.17 -17.67 31.12
N LYS A 242 -30.32 -18.17 30.20
CA LYS A 242 -29.76 -19.52 30.31
C LYS A 242 -28.81 -19.63 31.50
N ALA A 243 -27.96 -18.62 31.71
CA ALA A 243 -27.03 -18.56 32.84
C ALA A 243 -27.77 -18.51 34.17
N GLU A 244 -28.80 -17.66 34.29
CA GLU A 244 -29.65 -17.58 35.48
C GLU A 244 -30.33 -18.93 35.78
N LYS A 245 -30.94 -19.56 34.76
CA LYS A 245 -31.56 -20.88 34.92
C LYS A 245 -30.56 -21.97 35.30
N GLU A 246 -29.34 -21.90 34.78
CA GLU A 246 -28.27 -22.84 35.13
C GLU A 246 -27.76 -22.61 36.56
N GLU A 247 -27.62 -21.35 36.98
CA GLU A 247 -27.26 -20.99 38.35
C GLU A 247 -28.32 -21.47 39.34
N GLU A 248 -29.60 -21.26 39.04
CA GLU A 248 -30.72 -21.76 39.85
C GLU A 248 -30.70 -23.29 39.92
N ARG A 249 -30.44 -23.98 38.80
CA ARG A 249 -30.29 -25.44 38.77
C ARG A 249 -29.12 -25.89 39.66
N ARG A 250 -27.96 -25.24 39.56
CA ARG A 250 -26.78 -25.53 40.39
C ARG A 250 -27.06 -25.27 41.87
N ALA A 251 -27.79 -24.22 42.21
CA ALA A 251 -28.19 -23.92 43.60
C ALA A 251 -29.14 -24.99 44.15
N ARG A 252 -30.14 -25.40 43.36
CA ARG A 252 -31.07 -26.49 43.70
C ARG A 252 -30.33 -27.82 43.90
N GLU A 253 -29.35 -28.12 43.06
CA GLU A 253 -28.52 -29.32 43.17
C GLU A 253 -27.64 -29.29 44.43
N LYS A 254 -27.01 -28.15 44.76
CA LYS A 254 -26.27 -27.97 46.01
C LYS A 254 -27.14 -28.19 47.24
N ILE A 255 -28.38 -27.69 47.25
CA ILE A 255 -29.32 -27.92 48.35
C ILE A 255 -29.66 -29.41 48.45
N ARG A 256 -29.93 -30.07 47.31
CA ARG A 256 -30.21 -31.51 47.28
C ARG A 256 -29.06 -32.32 47.87
N GLN A 257 -27.81 -32.04 47.47
CA GLN A 257 -26.62 -32.70 47.99
C GLN A 257 -26.49 -32.50 49.50
N LYS A 258 -26.64 -31.27 50.00
CA LYS A 258 -26.61 -31.01 51.46
C LYS A 258 -27.68 -31.78 52.23
N LEU A 259 -28.89 -31.89 51.69
CA LEU A 259 -29.96 -32.68 52.32
C LEU A 259 -29.65 -34.18 52.32
N GLU A 260 -29.03 -34.69 51.26
CA GLU A 260 -28.61 -36.08 51.16
C GLU A 260 -27.48 -36.39 52.14
N GLU A 261 -26.49 -35.50 52.27
CA GLU A 261 -25.40 -35.58 53.24
C GLU A 261 -25.93 -35.54 54.68
N ASP A 262 -26.78 -34.57 55.04
CA ASP A 262 -27.41 -34.47 56.37
C ASP A 262 -28.31 -35.69 56.67
N LYS A 263 -29.02 -36.20 55.66
CA LYS A 263 -29.77 -37.46 55.78
C LYS A 263 -28.84 -38.63 56.05
N ALA A 264 -27.73 -38.75 55.32
CA ALA A 264 -26.75 -39.82 55.50
C ALA A 264 -26.04 -39.72 56.88
N GLU A 265 -25.69 -38.52 57.33
CA GLU A 265 -25.07 -38.27 58.63
C GLU A 265 -26.01 -38.63 59.78
N ARG A 266 -27.27 -38.18 59.74
CA ARG A 266 -28.28 -38.60 60.73
C ARG A 266 -28.43 -40.12 60.79
N ARG A 267 -28.45 -40.76 59.62
CA ARG A 267 -28.58 -42.22 59.52
C ARG A 267 -27.36 -42.94 60.07
N ARG A 268 -26.15 -42.43 59.81
CA ARG A 268 -24.89 -42.90 60.42
C ARG A 268 -24.90 -42.72 61.95
N LYS A 269 -25.38 -41.59 62.45
CA LYS A 269 -25.49 -41.30 63.88
C LYS A 269 -26.48 -42.22 64.61
N LEU A 270 -27.54 -42.64 63.93
CA LEU A 270 -28.51 -43.63 64.41
C LEU A 270 -28.04 -45.09 64.27
N GLY A 271 -26.83 -45.33 63.74
CA GLY A 271 -26.25 -46.68 63.61
C GLY A 271 -26.86 -47.54 62.50
N LEU A 272 -27.57 -46.94 61.53
CA LEU A 272 -28.20 -47.65 60.40
C LEU A 272 -27.22 -47.76 59.21
N ALA A 273 -27.02 -48.98 58.66
CA ALA A 273 -26.09 -49.29 57.55
C ALA A 273 -26.45 -48.56 56.25
N PRO A 274 -25.52 -48.08 55.38
CA PRO A 274 -25.76 -47.29 54.13
C PRO A 274 -27.05 -47.63 53.35
N GLU A 275 -27.87 -46.65 52.96
CA GLU A 275 -29.01 -46.89 52.06
C GLU A 275 -28.43 -46.98 50.65
N ASP A 276 -28.61 -48.11 49.97
CA ASP A 276 -28.33 -48.19 48.55
C ASP A 276 -29.44 -47.47 47.76
N PRO A 277 -29.10 -46.62 46.77
CA PRO A 277 -30.10 -45.89 45.99
C PRO A 277 -31.02 -46.79 45.15
N ALA A 278 -30.73 -48.10 45.07
CA ALA A 278 -31.51 -49.08 44.32
C ALA A 278 -32.73 -49.67 45.06
N THR A 279 -32.88 -49.46 46.38
CA THR A 279 -33.94 -50.10 47.19
C THR A 279 -35.24 -49.29 47.32
N VAL A 280 -35.39 -48.19 46.60
CA VAL A 280 -36.66 -47.44 46.56
C VAL A 280 -37.69 -48.24 45.73
N LYS A 281 -38.36 -49.21 46.38
CA LYS A 281 -39.51 -49.91 45.79
C LYS A 281 -40.57 -48.88 45.37
N PRO A 282 -41.14 -48.98 44.16
CA PRO A 282 -42.20 -48.08 43.75
C PRO A 282 -43.38 -48.32 44.69
N PHE A 283 -43.80 -47.26 45.40
CA PHE A 283 -45.00 -47.30 46.22
C PHE A 283 -46.19 -47.46 45.27
N CYS A 284 -46.60 -48.71 45.08
CA CYS A 284 -47.77 -49.07 44.30
C CYS A 284 -48.99 -48.41 44.96
N THR A 285 -49.56 -47.40 44.32
CA THR A 285 -50.84 -46.81 44.68
C THR A 285 -51.90 -47.89 44.53
N ARG A 286 -52.15 -48.64 45.61
CA ARG A 286 -53.21 -49.63 45.71
C ARG A 286 -54.53 -48.88 45.56
N GLY A 287 -55.28 -49.25 44.52
CA GLY A 287 -56.60 -48.71 44.23
C GLY A 287 -57.52 -48.78 45.43
N GLY A 288 -58.12 -47.63 45.77
CA GLY A 288 -59.36 -47.56 46.51
C GLY A 288 -60.49 -47.45 45.49
N GLY A 289 -61.07 -48.58 45.13
CA GLY A 289 -62.42 -48.57 44.58
C GLY A 289 -63.38 -48.48 45.75
N GLU A 290 -64.32 -47.54 45.70
CA GLU A 290 -65.56 -47.62 46.47
C GLU A 290 -66.70 -47.00 45.65
N LYS A 291 -67.72 -47.85 45.47
CA LYS A 291 -69.09 -47.75 44.95
C LYS A 291 -69.66 -46.39 44.57
#